data_AF-A0A3P9JMC1-F1
#
_entry.id   AF-A0A3P9JMC1-F1
#
_cell.length_a   1.000
_cell.length_b   1.000
_cell.length_c   1.000
_cell.angle_alpha   90.00
_cell.angle_beta   90.00
_cell.angle_gamma   90.00
#
_symmetry.space_group_name_H-M   'P 1'
#
loop_
_entity.id
_entity.type
_entity.pdbx_description
1 polymer ?
#
loop_
_entity_poly.entity_id
_entity_poly.type
_entity_poly.pdbx_seq_one_letter_code
_entity_poly.pdbx_strand_id
1 'polypeptide(L)'
;MPSLFPCFSFVERGSAMPLRVAVVGAGSSGLTCIKACVDEGLEPVCFESSDDIGGLWNFKELPEPMQSSIYRSLVSNTSKEMMCFSDFPMPDDYPNYMHNSQLLQYFRLYTEHFNLLKYIVFQTKVRSATQRPDFSVSGQWDVVTTNKSGEEEHWIFDAVLVCSGHYTHPTLPQLDFQGHEAFSGKCLHSWEYKDTELYRGKRVVVVGLGNSGGDIAVEISRSAEKTFLSTRRGAWVIGRMAANGLPLDMTAITRFNGFIMQLLPRGFVNWVTERTLNQKYDHGLYALKPRHRFIDRRPLINDDLPGRILQGALVIKPNLRELKDTSAVFEDGSQEENISAVIFCTGYKGTFPFLDTALSERPHGELTLYKRVFPPSLEHPTLAIMGLFQAKGPIIPVVEMQARWAVKVFSGSSHLPPKERMLEVIESDTKRNIRSYPCPQQAALQIDYIPYLDFMATEVGARPNLLKLLLRDPVLWMKVVFGPCTPYQYRLNGPGQWTGARCAILTQWERVAKPFKTRPVPQPEPGANFLYSPWSIALVGTVIGAVLLSALVQNATLLRGSWSPGH
;
A
#
# COMPACT_ATOMS: atom_id res chain seq x y z
N MET A 1 -7.26 44.50 -45.72
CA MET A 1 -7.28 44.01 -44.33
C MET A 1 -6.57 42.67 -44.27
N PRO A 2 -5.31 42.61 -43.82
CA PRO A 2 -4.65 41.35 -43.51
C PRO A 2 -4.82 41.00 -42.01
N SER A 3 -5.23 39.77 -41.76
CA SER A 3 -5.48 39.17 -40.45
C SER A 3 -4.17 38.91 -39.70
N LEU A 4 -4.06 39.47 -38.50
CA LEU A 4 -3.04 39.20 -37.50
C LEU A 4 -3.23 37.79 -36.91
N PHE A 5 -2.31 36.87 -37.20
CA PHE A 5 -2.04 35.69 -36.37
C PHE A 5 -0.62 35.87 -35.79
N PRO A 6 -0.43 35.88 -34.46
CA PRO A 6 0.90 35.89 -33.88
C PRO A 6 1.49 34.48 -34.01
N CYS A 7 2.60 34.41 -34.73
CA CYS A 7 3.49 33.26 -34.79
C CYS A 7 4.10 33.06 -33.39
N PHE A 8 3.66 32.06 -32.64
CA PHE A 8 4.37 31.62 -31.44
C PHE A 8 5.65 30.93 -31.91
N SER A 9 6.78 31.62 -31.76
CA SER A 9 8.10 31.01 -31.90
C SER A 9 8.27 29.97 -30.80
N PHE A 10 8.41 28.70 -31.20
CA PHE A 10 9.04 27.70 -30.37
C PHE A 10 10.48 28.17 -30.12
N VAL A 11 10.75 28.66 -28.92
CA VAL A 11 12.12 28.77 -28.43
C VAL A 11 12.59 27.34 -28.16
N GLU A 12 13.34 26.76 -29.10
CA GLU A 12 14.21 25.64 -28.80
C GLU A 12 15.13 26.07 -27.65
N ARG A 13 14.96 25.49 -26.46
CA ARG A 13 15.96 25.63 -25.40
C ARG A 13 17.23 24.99 -25.92
N GLY A 14 18.21 25.81 -26.27
CA GLY A 14 19.57 25.34 -26.51
C GLY A 14 20.05 24.50 -25.33
N SER A 15 20.69 23.36 -25.63
CA SER A 15 21.41 22.42 -24.75
C SER A 15 21.65 22.92 -23.30
N ALA A 16 20.61 22.95 -22.47
CA ALA A 16 20.74 23.15 -21.04
C ALA A 16 21.21 21.81 -20.45
N MET A 17 22.21 21.86 -19.57
CA MET A 17 22.63 20.67 -18.82
C MET A 17 21.41 20.04 -18.14
N PRO A 18 21.28 18.70 -18.13
CA PRO A 18 20.16 18.03 -17.50
C PRO A 18 20.13 18.35 -16.00
N LEU A 19 18.94 18.55 -15.45
CA LEU A 19 18.76 18.80 -14.02
C LEU A 19 19.28 17.61 -13.21
N ARG A 20 20.18 17.87 -12.27
CA ARG A 20 20.78 16.85 -11.40
C ARG A 20 19.89 16.64 -10.19
N VAL A 21 19.48 15.39 -9.94
CA VAL A 21 18.55 15.04 -8.87
C VAL A 21 19.19 14.07 -7.89
N ALA A 22 19.26 14.43 -6.61
CA ALA A 22 19.66 13.51 -5.55
C ALA A 22 18.51 12.57 -5.21
N VAL A 23 18.76 11.26 -5.16
CA VAL A 23 17.81 10.25 -4.69
C VAL A 23 18.34 9.61 -3.41
N VAL A 24 17.67 9.81 -2.28
CA VAL A 24 18.13 9.33 -0.97
C VAL A 24 17.53 7.96 -0.67
N GLY A 25 18.30 6.88 -0.92
CA GLY A 25 17.92 5.49 -0.69
C GLY A 25 17.45 4.75 -1.94
N ALA A 26 17.92 3.52 -2.14
CA ALA A 26 17.64 2.62 -3.27
C ALA A 26 16.62 1.51 -2.92
N GLY A 27 15.67 1.82 -2.04
CA GLY A 27 14.48 1.00 -1.82
C GLY A 27 13.49 1.07 -2.99
N SER A 28 12.32 0.42 -2.86
CA SER A 28 11.28 0.45 -3.91
C SER A 28 10.93 1.85 -4.42
N SER A 29 10.83 2.86 -3.52
CA SER A 29 10.63 4.27 -3.91
C SER A 29 11.81 4.81 -4.71
N GLY A 30 13.04 4.59 -4.26
CA GLY A 30 14.25 5.07 -4.92
C GLY A 30 14.40 4.54 -6.34
N LEU A 31 14.15 3.25 -6.54
CA LEU A 31 14.19 2.64 -7.88
C LEU A 31 13.17 3.27 -8.82
N THR A 32 11.97 3.58 -8.34
CA THR A 32 10.98 4.31 -9.16
C THR A 32 11.39 5.74 -9.47
N CYS A 33 12.03 6.43 -8.51
CA CYS A 33 12.53 7.78 -8.68
C CYS A 33 13.66 7.86 -9.71
N ILE A 34 14.66 6.97 -9.63
CA ILE A 34 15.75 6.89 -10.62
C ILE A 34 15.15 6.69 -12.01
N LYS A 35 14.26 5.70 -12.17
CA LYS A 35 13.64 5.38 -13.45
C LYS A 35 12.80 6.55 -13.98
N ALA A 36 12.01 7.20 -13.13
CA ALA A 36 11.21 8.37 -13.52
C ALA A 36 12.09 9.56 -13.93
N CYS A 37 13.22 9.80 -13.24
CA CYS A 37 14.19 10.82 -13.62
C CYS A 37 14.75 10.54 -15.02
N VAL A 38 15.18 9.32 -15.29
CA VAL A 38 15.72 8.92 -16.61
C VAL A 38 14.67 9.05 -17.71
N ASP A 39 13.43 8.59 -17.45
CA ASP A 39 12.32 8.69 -18.41
C ASP A 39 12.00 10.15 -18.82
N GLU A 40 12.18 11.11 -17.91
CA GLU A 40 11.93 12.55 -18.15
C GLU A 40 13.22 13.32 -18.50
N GLY A 41 14.34 12.62 -18.75
CA GLY A 41 15.60 13.25 -19.20
C GLY A 41 16.38 14.01 -18.11
N LEU A 42 16.14 13.70 -16.84
CA LEU A 42 16.90 14.23 -15.70
C LEU A 42 18.12 13.34 -15.39
N GLU A 43 19.08 13.84 -14.63
CA GLU A 43 20.29 13.12 -14.24
C GLU A 43 20.25 12.73 -12.75
N PRO A 44 19.75 11.52 -12.40
CA PRO A 44 19.69 11.11 -11.00
C PRO A 44 21.05 10.62 -10.48
N VAL A 45 21.35 10.93 -9.22
CA VAL A 45 22.39 10.26 -8.43
C VAL A 45 21.74 9.73 -7.16
N CYS A 46 21.74 8.42 -6.98
CA CYS A 46 21.14 7.76 -5.85
C CYS A 46 22.19 7.35 -4.82
N PHE A 47 22.00 7.76 -3.57
CA PHE A 47 22.87 7.38 -2.45
C PHE A 47 22.16 6.31 -1.62
N GLU A 48 22.75 5.11 -1.56
CA GLU A 48 22.27 4.01 -0.74
C GLU A 48 23.26 3.74 0.40
N SER A 49 22.74 3.71 1.62
CA SER A 49 23.54 3.46 2.83
C SER A 49 24.00 2.01 2.94
N SER A 50 23.24 1.05 2.39
CA SER A 50 23.60 -0.36 2.33
C SER A 50 24.52 -0.67 1.14
N ASP A 51 25.00 -1.90 1.10
CA ASP A 51 25.74 -2.54 0.02
C ASP A 51 24.89 -3.10 -1.13
N ASP A 52 23.56 -3.06 -1.03
CA ASP A 52 22.64 -3.57 -2.06
C ASP A 52 21.30 -2.81 -2.05
N ILE A 53 20.52 -2.95 -3.12
CA ILE A 53 19.21 -2.31 -3.31
C ILE A 53 18.10 -2.97 -2.46
N GLY A 54 16.88 -2.43 -2.56
CA GLY A 54 15.66 -3.07 -2.07
C GLY A 54 15.22 -2.60 -0.69
N GLY A 55 16.14 -2.02 0.10
CA GLY A 55 15.85 -1.44 1.42
C GLY A 55 15.15 -2.44 2.33
N LEU A 56 13.90 -2.16 2.72
CA LEU A 56 13.08 -3.03 3.58
C LEU A 56 13.02 -4.49 3.12
N TRP A 57 13.03 -4.74 1.81
CA TRP A 57 12.89 -6.10 1.26
C TRP A 57 14.23 -6.86 1.16
N ASN A 58 15.35 -6.19 1.45
CA ASN A 58 16.65 -6.83 1.58
C ASN A 58 16.83 -7.34 3.01
N PHE A 59 16.46 -8.62 3.23
CA PHE A 59 16.59 -9.24 4.54
C PHE A 59 18.07 -9.32 4.95
N LYS A 60 18.37 -8.79 6.15
CA LYS A 60 19.65 -8.95 6.83
C LYS A 60 19.46 -9.68 8.15
N GLU A 61 20.45 -10.50 8.52
CA GLU A 61 20.47 -11.23 9.79
C GLU A 61 20.49 -10.29 11.00
N LEU A 62 21.29 -9.23 10.92
CA LEU A 62 21.42 -8.24 11.99
C LEU A 62 20.73 -6.93 11.59
N PRO A 63 19.96 -6.31 12.49
CA PRO A 63 19.39 -4.99 12.24
C PRO A 63 20.49 -3.93 12.29
N GLU A 64 20.48 -3.02 11.31
CA GLU A 64 21.41 -1.89 11.24
C GLU A 64 20.72 -0.58 11.62
N PRO A 65 21.30 0.24 12.52
CA PRO A 65 20.68 1.50 12.92
C PRO A 65 20.29 2.39 11.74
N MET A 66 19.10 2.99 11.82
CA MET A 66 18.53 3.86 10.78
C MET A 66 18.17 3.16 9.46
N GLN A 67 18.26 1.83 9.39
CA GLN A 67 17.71 1.03 8.29
C GLN A 67 16.44 0.29 8.74
N SER A 68 15.57 0.00 7.76
CA SER A 68 14.40 -0.85 8.00
C SER A 68 14.86 -2.29 8.25
N SER A 69 14.17 -2.99 9.14
CA SER A 69 14.46 -4.39 9.47
C SER A 69 13.19 -5.22 9.31
N ILE A 70 13.36 -6.40 8.73
CA ILE A 70 12.30 -7.40 8.55
C ILE A 70 12.72 -8.73 9.16
N TYR A 71 11.73 -9.54 9.51
CA TYR A 71 11.92 -10.92 9.94
C TYR A 71 11.96 -11.87 8.74
N ARG A 72 12.62 -13.01 8.92
CA ARG A 72 12.99 -13.90 7.82
C ARG A 72 11.78 -14.37 7.03
N SER A 73 10.69 -14.70 7.72
CA SER A 73 9.48 -15.27 7.15
C SER A 73 8.57 -14.27 6.41
N LEU A 74 8.93 -12.97 6.33
CA LEU A 74 8.03 -11.94 5.80
C LEU A 74 7.59 -12.24 4.36
N VAL A 75 6.26 -12.31 4.17
CA VAL A 75 5.57 -12.46 2.89
C VAL A 75 4.68 -11.26 2.62
N SER A 76 4.60 -10.82 1.35
CA SER A 76 3.76 -9.70 0.94
C SER A 76 2.31 -9.89 1.37
N ASN A 77 1.65 -8.78 1.67
CA ASN A 77 0.21 -8.72 1.98
C ASN A 77 -0.62 -8.24 0.78
N THR A 78 0.03 -7.95 -0.34
CA THR A 78 -0.57 -7.58 -1.62
C THR A 78 -0.02 -8.48 -2.73
N SER A 79 -0.84 -8.70 -3.74
CA SER A 79 -0.62 -9.70 -4.77
C SER A 79 0.26 -9.20 -5.91
N LYS A 80 0.89 -10.13 -6.62
CA LYS A 80 1.91 -9.84 -7.64
C LYS A 80 1.43 -8.88 -8.74
N GLU A 81 0.22 -9.08 -9.26
CA GLU A 81 -0.33 -8.25 -10.33
C GLU A 81 -0.80 -6.88 -9.83
N MET A 82 -1.11 -6.73 -8.53
CA MET A 82 -1.50 -5.45 -7.94
C MET A 82 -0.28 -4.64 -7.51
N MET A 83 0.80 -5.30 -7.10
CA MET A 83 1.98 -4.70 -6.47
C MET A 83 3.14 -4.44 -7.44
N CYS A 84 3.15 -4.99 -8.65
CA CYS A 84 4.23 -4.74 -9.61
C CYS A 84 4.34 -3.27 -10.07
N PHE A 85 5.41 -2.95 -10.80
CA PHE A 85 5.53 -1.66 -11.48
C PHE A 85 4.60 -1.64 -12.69
N SER A 86 4.10 -0.46 -13.07
CA SER A 86 3.04 -0.33 -14.08
C SER A 86 3.43 -0.75 -15.50
N ASP A 87 4.73 -0.83 -15.79
CA ASP A 87 5.30 -1.23 -17.08
C ASP A 87 6.23 -2.45 -16.98
N PHE A 88 6.23 -3.13 -15.83
CA PHE A 88 7.07 -4.32 -15.60
C PHE A 88 6.32 -5.34 -14.74
N PRO A 89 5.52 -6.25 -15.33
CA PRO A 89 4.86 -7.33 -14.61
C PRO A 89 5.86 -8.21 -13.88
N MET A 90 5.47 -8.75 -12.73
CA MET A 90 6.25 -9.80 -12.06
C MET A 90 6.26 -11.09 -12.90
N PRO A 91 7.31 -11.92 -12.80
CA PRO A 91 7.38 -13.20 -13.50
C PRO A 91 6.12 -14.05 -13.26
N ASP A 92 5.69 -14.73 -14.31
CA ASP A 92 4.39 -15.42 -14.29
C ASP A 92 4.43 -16.70 -13.43
N ASP A 93 5.60 -17.28 -13.21
CA ASP A 93 5.87 -18.42 -12.34
C ASP A 93 5.94 -18.04 -10.85
N TYR A 94 6.08 -16.75 -10.51
CA TYR A 94 6.10 -16.31 -9.12
C TYR A 94 4.75 -16.57 -8.43
N PRO A 95 4.76 -16.88 -7.12
CA PRO A 95 3.54 -17.03 -6.35
C PRO A 95 2.79 -15.69 -6.27
N ASN A 96 1.47 -15.75 -6.07
CA ASN A 96 0.65 -14.55 -6.01
C ASN A 96 1.01 -13.63 -4.83
N TYR A 97 1.47 -14.19 -3.72
CA TYR A 97 2.07 -13.45 -2.59
C TYR A 97 3.49 -13.95 -2.41
N MET A 98 4.45 -13.04 -2.32
CA MET A 98 5.87 -13.36 -2.45
C MET A 98 6.59 -13.22 -1.12
N HIS A 99 7.51 -14.15 -0.87
CA HIS A 99 8.50 -14.00 0.17
C HIS A 99 9.40 -12.79 -0.12
N ASN A 100 9.96 -12.16 0.92
CA ASN A 100 10.85 -11.00 0.79
C ASN A 100 11.98 -11.22 -0.23
N SER A 101 12.60 -12.41 -0.25
CA SER A 101 13.66 -12.76 -1.20
C SER A 101 13.21 -12.74 -2.67
N GLN A 102 11.97 -13.17 -2.98
CA GLN A 102 11.43 -13.10 -4.34
C GLN A 102 11.14 -11.66 -4.76
N LEU A 103 10.72 -10.81 -3.82
CA LEU A 103 10.56 -9.38 -4.10
C LEU A 103 11.87 -8.65 -4.34
N LEU A 104 12.90 -8.97 -3.56
CA LEU A 104 14.25 -8.47 -3.82
C LEU A 104 14.72 -8.90 -5.21
N GLN A 105 14.50 -10.17 -5.59
CA GLN A 105 14.84 -10.65 -6.91
C GLN A 105 14.07 -9.90 -8.02
N TYR A 106 12.79 -9.61 -7.82
CA TYR A 106 12.01 -8.79 -8.74
C TYR A 106 12.57 -7.36 -8.87
N PHE A 107 13.04 -6.73 -7.78
CA PHE A 107 13.72 -5.44 -7.87
C PHE A 107 15.02 -5.52 -8.66
N ARG A 108 15.80 -6.59 -8.50
CA ARG A 108 17.02 -6.81 -9.29
C ARG A 108 16.70 -6.93 -10.78
N LEU A 109 15.67 -7.71 -11.15
CA LEU A 109 15.18 -7.82 -12.53
C LEU A 109 14.76 -6.45 -13.09
N TYR A 110 14.06 -5.64 -12.30
CA TYR A 110 13.66 -4.29 -12.71
C TYR A 110 14.89 -3.38 -12.91
N THR A 111 15.85 -3.40 -11.99
CA THR A 111 17.07 -2.59 -12.11
C THR A 111 17.95 -2.99 -13.29
N GLU A 112 18.02 -4.28 -13.60
CA GLU A 112 18.75 -4.79 -14.75
C GLU A 112 18.04 -4.38 -16.05
N HIS A 113 16.72 -4.61 -16.14
CA HIS A 113 15.92 -4.30 -17.32
C HIS A 113 16.01 -2.82 -17.73
N PHE A 114 15.95 -1.91 -16.76
CA PHE A 114 16.03 -0.46 -17.00
C PHE A 114 17.44 0.12 -16.83
N ASN A 115 18.46 -0.72 -16.60
CA ASN A 115 19.86 -0.31 -16.40
C ASN A 115 20.02 0.81 -15.34
N LEU A 116 19.44 0.61 -14.16
CA LEU A 116 19.36 1.62 -13.09
C LEU A 116 20.57 1.61 -12.16
N LEU A 117 21.31 0.50 -12.08
CA LEU A 117 22.41 0.33 -11.11
C LEU A 117 23.52 1.38 -11.26
N LYS A 118 23.77 1.85 -12.50
CA LYS A 118 24.80 2.87 -12.78
C LYS A 118 24.56 4.23 -12.10
N TYR A 119 23.34 4.49 -11.62
CA TYR A 119 22.99 5.72 -10.91
C TYR A 119 23.12 5.58 -9.40
N ILE A 120 23.45 4.39 -8.88
CA ILE A 120 23.43 4.09 -7.45
C ILE A 120 24.86 4.04 -6.91
N VAL A 121 25.11 4.83 -5.88
CA VAL A 121 26.34 4.83 -5.08
C VAL A 121 26.03 4.14 -3.75
N PHE A 122 26.51 2.91 -3.61
CA PHE A 122 26.32 2.09 -2.42
C PHE A 122 27.26 2.47 -1.29
N GLN A 123 26.89 2.06 -0.07
CA GLN A 123 27.64 2.32 1.16
C GLN A 123 27.91 3.82 1.39
N THR A 124 26.99 4.65 0.93
CA THR A 124 27.08 6.12 0.99
C THR A 124 25.85 6.66 1.70
N LYS A 125 26.07 7.17 2.91
CA LYS A 125 25.01 7.70 3.77
C LYS A 125 24.87 9.21 3.57
N VAL A 126 23.66 9.67 3.27
CA VAL A 126 23.33 11.11 3.29
C VAL A 126 23.27 11.59 4.75
N ARG A 127 24.09 12.59 5.08
CA ARG A 127 24.17 13.21 6.41
C ARG A 127 23.32 14.45 6.52
N SER A 128 23.33 15.29 5.50
CA SER A 128 22.50 16.48 5.41
C SER A 128 22.08 16.75 3.97
N ALA A 129 20.91 17.35 3.81
CA ALA A 129 20.43 17.97 2.59
C ALA A 129 19.82 19.32 2.98
N THR A 130 20.56 20.39 2.72
CA THR A 130 20.22 21.75 3.14
C THR A 130 20.03 22.67 1.94
N GLN A 131 19.12 23.63 2.07
CA GLN A 131 18.96 24.67 1.05
C GLN A 131 20.26 25.45 0.91
N ARG A 132 20.68 25.75 -0.33
CA ARG A 132 21.85 26.61 -0.56
C ARG A 132 21.58 28.04 -0.09
N PRO A 133 22.61 28.83 0.22
CA PRO A 133 22.42 30.25 0.59
C PRO A 133 21.69 31.07 -0.48
N ASP A 134 21.78 30.68 -1.75
CA ASP A 134 21.12 31.30 -2.90
C ASP A 134 19.79 30.62 -3.28
N PHE A 135 19.20 29.78 -2.41
CA PHE A 135 18.03 28.95 -2.73
C PHE A 135 16.85 29.73 -3.29
N SER A 136 16.57 30.95 -2.82
CA SER A 136 15.48 31.78 -3.35
C SER A 136 15.63 32.11 -4.84
N VAL A 137 16.85 32.04 -5.38
CA VAL A 137 17.14 32.21 -6.80
C VAL A 137 17.41 30.87 -7.49
N SER A 138 18.21 30.00 -6.87
CA SER A 138 18.71 28.75 -7.49
C SER A 138 17.76 27.56 -7.33
N GLY A 139 17.02 27.49 -6.22
CA GLY A 139 16.24 26.32 -5.82
C GLY A 139 17.09 25.07 -5.47
N GLN A 140 18.42 25.22 -5.35
CA GLN A 140 19.37 24.12 -5.25
C GLN A 140 19.70 23.69 -3.80
N TRP A 141 20.22 22.49 -3.67
CA TRP A 141 20.51 21.84 -2.39
C TRP A 141 22.00 21.48 -2.26
N ASP A 142 22.57 21.75 -1.08
CA ASP A 142 23.84 21.17 -0.64
C ASP A 142 23.56 19.83 0.03
N VAL A 143 24.09 18.74 -0.53
CA VAL A 143 23.95 17.38 -0.01
C VAL A 143 25.30 16.88 0.45
N VAL A 144 25.40 16.54 1.75
CA VAL A 144 26.62 15.98 2.34
C VAL A 144 26.44 14.48 2.51
N THR A 145 27.40 13.73 2.00
CA THR A 145 27.41 12.26 2.09
C THR A 145 28.65 11.77 2.80
N THR A 146 28.53 10.69 3.56
CA THR A 146 29.68 9.97 4.12
C THR A 146 29.75 8.57 3.51
N ASN A 147 30.90 8.20 2.97
CA ASN A 147 31.14 6.85 2.46
C ASN A 147 31.50 5.87 3.61
N LYS A 148 31.81 4.61 3.27
CA LYS A 148 32.20 3.58 4.25
C LYS A 148 33.52 3.87 4.98
N SER A 149 34.48 4.56 4.35
CA SER A 149 35.74 4.97 4.98
C SER A 149 35.56 6.13 5.97
N GLY A 150 34.37 6.74 6.02
CA GLY A 150 34.11 7.91 6.86
C GLY A 150 34.47 9.23 6.19
N GLU A 151 34.85 9.21 4.91
CA GLU A 151 35.16 10.43 4.15
C GLU A 151 33.86 11.12 3.76
N GLU A 152 33.84 12.44 3.94
CA GLU A 152 32.71 13.29 3.60
C GLU A 152 32.89 13.89 2.20
N GLU A 153 31.82 13.87 1.43
CA GLU A 153 31.74 14.48 0.10
C GLU A 153 30.57 15.45 0.04
N HIS A 154 30.78 16.56 -0.66
CA HIS A 154 29.81 17.63 -0.83
C HIS A 154 29.31 17.67 -2.27
N TRP A 155 28.00 17.67 -2.43
CA TRP A 155 27.33 17.63 -3.72
C TRP A 155 26.33 18.76 -3.84
N ILE A 156 26.23 19.33 -5.04
CA ILE A 156 25.17 20.29 -5.39
C ILE A 156 24.18 19.61 -6.33
N PHE A 157 22.90 19.71 -5.99
CA PHE A 157 21.79 19.17 -6.77
C PHE A 157 20.68 20.20 -6.99
N ASP A 158 20.02 20.10 -8.14
CA ASP A 158 18.88 20.96 -8.49
C ASP A 158 17.61 20.55 -7.76
N ALA A 159 17.48 19.26 -7.41
CA ALA A 159 16.36 18.75 -6.64
C ALA A 159 16.73 17.51 -5.82
N VAL A 160 15.90 17.19 -4.83
CA VAL A 160 16.08 16.06 -3.91
C VAL A 160 14.80 15.22 -3.81
N LEU A 161 14.94 13.90 -4.03
CA LEU A 161 13.91 12.88 -3.83
C LEU A 161 14.27 12.04 -2.61
N VAL A 162 13.49 12.18 -1.54
CA VAL A 162 13.73 11.47 -0.28
C VAL A 162 13.02 10.11 -0.29
N CYS A 163 13.79 9.03 -0.35
CA CYS A 163 13.31 7.65 -0.48
C CYS A 163 13.74 6.74 0.69
N SER A 164 14.11 7.32 1.83
CA SER A 164 14.66 6.62 3.00
C SER A 164 13.63 5.75 3.77
N GLY A 165 12.34 5.88 3.42
CA GLY A 165 11.25 5.20 4.13
C GLY A 165 11.02 5.73 5.56
N HIS A 166 10.06 5.13 6.26
CA HIS A 166 9.62 5.57 7.60
C HIS A 166 9.48 4.44 8.64
N TYR A 167 9.97 3.24 8.33
CA TYR A 167 9.99 2.08 9.23
C TYR A 167 11.38 1.81 9.82
N THR A 168 12.13 2.88 10.12
CA THR A 168 13.53 2.83 10.54
C THR A 168 13.74 3.05 12.03
N HIS A 169 12.91 3.88 12.67
CA HIS A 169 13.04 4.21 14.10
C HIS A 169 11.96 3.51 14.93
N PRO A 170 12.31 2.45 15.69
CA PRO A 170 11.34 1.71 16.50
C PRO A 170 10.73 2.60 17.59
N THR A 171 9.43 2.45 17.83
CA THR A 171 8.74 3.13 18.94
C THR A 171 8.64 2.16 20.11
N LEU A 172 9.61 2.19 21.01
CA LEU A 172 9.60 1.41 22.24
C LEU A 172 8.88 2.20 23.34
N PRO A 173 7.72 1.74 23.81
CA PRO A 173 7.06 2.31 24.98
C PRO A 173 7.60 1.68 26.27
N GLN A 174 8.88 1.27 26.30
CA GLN A 174 9.45 0.59 27.48
C GLN A 174 9.28 1.41 28.76
N LEU A 175 9.38 2.74 28.65
CA LEU A 175 9.14 3.68 29.74
C LEU A 175 7.67 3.78 30.19
N ASP A 176 6.72 3.28 29.39
CA ASP A 176 5.29 3.32 29.71
C ASP A 176 4.83 2.11 30.55
N PHE A 177 5.67 1.06 30.68
CA PHE A 177 5.30 -0.14 31.45
C PHE A 177 6.00 -0.19 32.81
N GLN A 178 5.18 -0.22 33.86
CA GLN A 178 5.66 -0.38 35.23
C GLN A 178 6.41 -1.71 35.39
N GLY A 179 7.55 -1.66 36.07
CA GLY A 179 8.36 -2.83 36.44
C GLY A 179 9.20 -3.45 35.29
N HIS A 180 9.31 -2.79 34.14
CA HIS A 180 10.14 -3.27 33.03
C HIS A 180 11.62 -3.45 33.42
N GLU A 181 12.15 -2.63 34.34
CA GLU A 181 13.53 -2.73 34.85
C GLU A 181 13.75 -3.99 35.71
N ALA A 182 12.69 -4.48 36.35
CA ALA A 182 12.74 -5.66 37.20
C ALA A 182 12.53 -6.97 36.41
N PHE A 183 12.03 -6.90 35.17
CA PHE A 183 11.76 -8.08 34.35
C PHE A 183 13.08 -8.75 33.91
N SER A 184 13.29 -9.99 34.31
CA SER A 184 14.49 -10.77 33.98
C SER A 184 14.47 -11.35 32.56
N GLY A 185 13.30 -11.36 31.89
CA GLY A 185 13.19 -11.77 30.50
C GLY A 185 13.65 -10.71 29.50
N LYS A 186 13.61 -11.04 28.21
CA LYS A 186 14.05 -10.11 27.14
C LYS A 186 12.92 -9.23 26.64
N CYS A 187 13.11 -7.92 26.66
CA CYS A 187 12.24 -6.95 26.02
C CYS A 187 12.87 -6.45 24.72
N LEU A 188 12.22 -6.64 23.57
CA LEU A 188 12.71 -6.17 22.26
C LEU A 188 11.60 -5.56 21.41
N HIS A 189 11.96 -4.72 20.44
CA HIS A 189 11.02 -4.28 19.42
C HIS A 189 10.93 -5.30 18.28
N SER A 190 9.81 -5.31 17.54
CA SER A 190 9.64 -6.07 16.29
C SER A 190 10.73 -5.82 15.23
N TRP A 191 11.47 -4.72 15.35
CA TRP A 191 12.60 -4.37 14.48
C TRP A 191 13.81 -5.29 14.70
N GLU A 192 13.97 -5.81 15.92
CA GLU A 192 15.05 -6.71 16.32
C GLU A 192 14.68 -8.19 16.08
N TYR A 193 13.40 -8.49 15.90
CA TYR A 193 12.93 -9.86 15.68
C TYR A 193 13.33 -10.37 14.29
N LYS A 194 13.86 -11.60 14.24
CA LYS A 194 14.35 -12.23 13.00
C LYS A 194 13.78 -13.62 12.74
N ASP A 195 13.69 -14.42 13.79
CA ASP A 195 13.32 -15.83 13.69
C ASP A 195 12.75 -16.34 15.03
N THR A 196 12.21 -17.55 15.02
CA THR A 196 11.55 -18.19 16.16
C THR A 196 12.46 -18.97 17.09
N GLU A 197 13.67 -19.36 16.67
CA GLU A 197 14.50 -20.34 17.41
C GLU A 197 14.78 -19.93 18.86
N LEU A 198 14.96 -18.64 19.13
CA LEU A 198 15.19 -18.11 20.49
C LEU A 198 13.99 -18.29 21.43
N TYR A 199 12.81 -18.60 20.91
CA TYR A 199 11.53 -18.66 21.61
C TYR A 199 10.96 -20.08 21.71
N ARG A 200 11.66 -21.07 21.15
CA ARG A 200 11.27 -22.48 21.20
C ARG A 200 11.10 -22.95 22.65
N GLY A 201 9.95 -23.54 22.96
CA GLY A 201 9.61 -24.04 24.30
C GLY A 201 9.50 -22.96 25.38
N LYS A 202 9.35 -21.67 25.01
CA LYS A 202 9.23 -20.55 25.96
C LYS A 202 7.82 -19.97 25.99
N ARG A 203 7.52 -19.16 27.00
CA ARG A 203 6.31 -18.34 27.07
C ARG A 203 6.64 -16.92 26.65
N VAL A 204 5.91 -16.39 25.67
CA VAL A 204 6.22 -15.09 25.04
C VAL A 204 4.98 -14.22 24.97
N VAL A 205 5.15 -12.94 25.31
CA VAL A 205 4.11 -11.91 25.13
C VAL A 205 4.47 -11.05 23.92
N VAL A 206 3.56 -10.94 22.95
CA VAL A 206 3.66 -10.00 21.83
C VAL A 206 2.69 -8.86 22.09
N VAL A 207 3.18 -7.62 22.08
CA VAL A 207 2.39 -6.42 22.40
C VAL A 207 2.09 -5.65 21.12
N GLY A 208 0.81 -5.46 20.82
CA GLY A 208 0.34 -4.68 19.67
C GLY A 208 -0.15 -5.55 18.51
N LEU A 209 -1.37 -5.28 18.07
CA LEU A 209 -2.06 -6.04 17.02
C LEU A 209 -1.98 -5.31 15.65
N GLY A 210 -0.77 -4.99 15.22
CA GLY A 210 -0.48 -4.62 13.82
C GLY A 210 -0.15 -5.85 12.97
N ASN A 211 0.09 -5.68 11.67
CA ASN A 211 0.48 -6.82 10.80
C ASN A 211 1.70 -7.56 11.34
N SER A 212 2.77 -6.85 11.73
CA SER A 212 3.95 -7.47 12.35
C SER A 212 3.60 -8.21 13.65
N GLY A 213 2.72 -7.66 14.49
CA GLY A 213 2.32 -8.32 15.74
C GLY A 213 1.55 -9.61 15.51
N GLY A 214 0.63 -9.62 14.53
CA GLY A 214 -0.07 -10.84 14.13
C GLY A 214 0.88 -11.90 13.57
N ASP A 215 1.74 -11.51 12.62
CA ASP A 215 2.68 -12.41 11.96
C ASP A 215 3.70 -13.01 12.96
N ILE A 216 4.35 -12.17 13.77
CA ILE A 216 5.33 -12.61 14.77
C ILE A 216 4.67 -13.50 15.83
N ALA A 217 3.48 -13.14 16.32
CA ALA A 217 2.79 -13.97 17.32
C ALA A 217 2.40 -15.34 16.73
N VAL A 218 1.91 -15.38 15.49
CA VAL A 218 1.61 -16.63 14.79
C VAL A 218 2.88 -17.46 14.61
N GLU A 219 3.98 -16.84 14.17
CA GLU A 219 5.24 -17.53 13.93
C GLU A 219 5.79 -18.16 15.22
N ILE A 220 5.87 -17.39 16.30
CA ILE A 220 6.32 -17.86 17.61
C ILE A 220 5.42 -18.96 18.16
N SER A 221 4.10 -18.86 17.97
CA SER A 221 3.15 -19.86 18.46
C SER A 221 3.32 -21.26 17.84
N ARG A 222 4.14 -21.40 16.79
CA ARG A 222 4.48 -22.70 16.19
C ARG A 222 5.46 -23.51 17.02
N SER A 223 6.33 -22.87 17.78
CA SER A 223 7.46 -23.51 18.47
C SER A 223 7.57 -23.14 19.95
N ALA A 224 6.92 -22.06 20.39
CA ALA A 224 6.81 -21.66 21.79
C ALA A 224 5.94 -22.63 22.60
N GLU A 225 6.17 -22.68 23.92
CA GLU A 225 5.25 -23.36 24.86
C GLU A 225 3.89 -22.63 24.88
N LYS A 226 3.94 -21.30 24.92
CA LYS A 226 2.74 -20.46 24.88
C LYS A 226 3.02 -19.08 24.31
N THR A 227 2.12 -18.56 23.48
CA THR A 227 2.18 -17.19 22.99
C THR A 227 0.95 -16.39 23.41
N PHE A 228 1.18 -15.21 23.96
CA PHE A 228 0.14 -14.27 24.34
C PHE A 228 0.21 -13.06 23.42
N LEU A 229 -0.90 -12.67 22.81
CA LEU A 229 -0.98 -11.49 21.95
C LEU A 229 -1.83 -10.42 22.64
N SER A 230 -1.14 -9.41 23.18
CA SER A 230 -1.75 -8.31 23.91
C SER A 230 -2.24 -7.22 22.96
N THR A 231 -3.49 -6.82 23.12
CA THR A 231 -4.10 -5.72 22.36
C THR A 231 -5.00 -4.86 23.23
N ARG A 232 -4.95 -3.55 23.01
CA ARG A 232 -5.82 -2.57 23.69
C ARG A 232 -7.18 -2.39 23.00
N ARG A 233 -7.23 -2.58 21.68
CA ARG A 233 -8.36 -2.13 20.85
C ARG A 233 -8.94 -3.22 19.96
N GLY A 234 -8.31 -4.39 19.86
CA GLY A 234 -8.64 -5.39 18.85
C GLY A 234 -8.35 -4.91 17.42
N ALA A 235 -8.58 -5.78 16.44
CA ALA A 235 -8.46 -5.49 15.02
C ALA A 235 -9.37 -6.44 14.21
N TRP A 236 -9.88 -5.95 13.08
CA TRP A 236 -10.48 -6.82 12.07
C TRP A 236 -9.37 -7.62 11.40
N VAL A 237 -9.48 -8.94 11.38
CA VAL A 237 -8.48 -9.85 10.80
C VAL A 237 -9.05 -10.45 9.52
N ILE A 238 -8.31 -10.32 8.43
CA ILE A 238 -8.66 -10.88 7.12
C ILE A 238 -7.51 -11.73 6.59
N GLY A 239 -7.82 -12.74 5.77
CA GLY A 239 -6.81 -13.50 5.04
C GLY A 239 -6.44 -12.83 3.71
N ARG A 240 -5.34 -13.28 3.12
CA ARG A 240 -4.92 -12.96 1.75
C ARG A 240 -5.87 -13.58 0.70
N MET A 241 -6.55 -14.66 1.06
CA MET A 241 -7.46 -15.38 0.15
C MET A 241 -8.90 -14.88 0.25
N ALA A 242 -9.50 -14.60 -0.91
CA ALA A 242 -10.95 -14.46 -1.07
C ALA A 242 -11.65 -15.83 -0.95
N ALA A 243 -12.99 -15.84 -0.94
CA ALA A 243 -13.80 -17.05 -0.74
C ALA A 243 -13.54 -18.18 -1.75
N ASN A 244 -13.05 -17.87 -2.95
CA ASN A 244 -12.70 -18.81 -4.01
C ASN A 244 -11.19 -19.11 -4.12
N GLY A 245 -10.40 -18.69 -3.13
CA GLY A 245 -8.94 -18.90 -3.10
C GLY A 245 -8.13 -17.91 -3.96
N LEU A 246 -8.78 -16.95 -4.62
CA LEU A 246 -8.09 -15.90 -5.38
C LEU A 246 -7.52 -14.80 -4.47
N PRO A 247 -6.53 -14.01 -4.93
CA PRO A 247 -5.99 -12.90 -4.16
C PRO A 247 -7.07 -11.86 -3.79
N LEU A 248 -7.17 -11.55 -2.49
CA LEU A 248 -8.23 -10.69 -1.96
C LEU A 248 -8.19 -9.30 -2.58
N ASP A 249 -7.02 -8.70 -2.71
CA ASP A 249 -6.86 -7.35 -3.24
C ASP A 249 -7.30 -7.22 -4.70
N MET A 250 -7.05 -8.23 -5.55
CA MET A 250 -7.54 -8.24 -6.93
C MET A 250 -9.08 -8.31 -7.01
N THR A 251 -9.72 -8.97 -6.04
CA THR A 251 -11.19 -9.07 -5.98
C THR A 251 -11.84 -7.85 -5.32
N ALA A 252 -11.15 -7.22 -4.36
CA ALA A 252 -11.68 -6.12 -3.56
C ALA A 252 -11.38 -4.74 -4.17
N ILE A 253 -10.18 -4.52 -4.70
CA ILE A 253 -9.71 -3.23 -5.22
C ILE A 253 -10.02 -3.14 -6.72
N THR A 254 -11.29 -2.90 -7.03
CA THR A 254 -11.79 -2.66 -8.39
C THR A 254 -12.42 -1.27 -8.50
N ARG A 255 -12.46 -0.70 -9.71
CA ARG A 255 -13.11 0.61 -9.92
C ARG A 255 -14.61 0.52 -9.63
N PHE A 256 -15.25 -0.58 -10.05
CA PHE A 256 -16.66 -0.85 -9.78
C PHE A 256 -16.95 -0.92 -8.28
N ASN A 257 -16.15 -1.65 -7.49
CA ASN A 257 -16.32 -1.69 -6.03
C ASN A 257 -16.16 -0.30 -5.43
N GLY A 258 -15.16 0.48 -5.88
CA GLY A 258 -15.00 1.87 -5.47
C GLY A 258 -16.23 2.72 -5.72
N PHE A 259 -16.86 2.58 -6.89
CA PHE A 259 -18.12 3.26 -7.24
C PHE A 259 -19.29 2.82 -6.33
N ILE A 260 -19.46 1.51 -6.11
CA ILE A 260 -20.49 0.97 -5.21
C ILE A 260 -20.30 1.49 -3.78
N MET A 261 -19.07 1.57 -3.29
CA MET A 261 -18.74 2.08 -1.95
C MET A 261 -19.03 3.59 -1.80
N GLN A 262 -19.06 4.34 -2.89
CA GLN A 262 -19.46 5.75 -2.89
C GLN A 262 -20.99 5.92 -2.93
N LEU A 263 -21.70 5.00 -3.58
CA LEU A 263 -23.16 5.05 -3.72
C LEU A 263 -23.88 4.54 -2.46
N LEU A 264 -23.34 3.51 -1.80
CA LEU A 264 -23.99 2.87 -0.65
C LEU A 264 -23.72 3.60 0.67
N PRO A 265 -24.70 3.68 1.59
CA PRO A 265 -24.48 4.20 2.93
C PRO A 265 -23.40 3.41 3.69
N ARG A 266 -22.44 4.12 4.31
CA ARG A 266 -21.34 3.51 5.08
C ARG A 266 -21.80 2.53 6.16
N GLY A 267 -22.94 2.80 6.81
CA GLY A 267 -23.51 1.90 7.82
C GLY A 267 -23.90 0.54 7.23
N PHE A 268 -24.55 0.55 6.07
CA PHE A 268 -24.95 -0.66 5.33
C PHE A 268 -23.74 -1.45 4.86
N VAL A 269 -22.75 -0.79 4.25
CA VAL A 269 -21.50 -1.42 3.82
C VAL A 269 -20.80 -2.12 4.99
N ASN A 270 -20.63 -1.43 6.12
CA ASN A 270 -20.05 -2.03 7.32
C ASN A 270 -20.87 -3.21 7.82
N TRP A 271 -22.20 -3.10 7.84
CA TRP A 271 -23.08 -4.19 8.28
C TRP A 271 -22.90 -5.45 7.41
N VAL A 272 -22.95 -5.32 6.09
CA VAL A 272 -22.74 -6.46 5.17
C VAL A 272 -21.34 -7.04 5.36
N THR A 273 -20.33 -6.19 5.40
CA THR A 273 -18.92 -6.62 5.43
C THR A 273 -18.58 -7.32 6.74
N GLU A 274 -18.94 -6.73 7.87
CA GLU A 274 -18.69 -7.33 9.18
C GLU A 274 -19.47 -8.63 9.37
N ARG A 275 -20.71 -8.71 8.86
CA ARG A 275 -21.48 -9.97 8.89
C ARG A 275 -20.78 -11.06 8.08
N THR A 276 -20.31 -10.72 6.88
CA THR A 276 -19.59 -11.66 6.00
C THR A 276 -18.27 -12.11 6.63
N LEU A 277 -17.51 -11.20 7.23
CA LEU A 277 -16.25 -11.53 7.91
C LEU A 277 -16.47 -12.45 9.12
N ASN A 278 -17.50 -12.16 9.92
CA ASN A 278 -17.81 -12.97 11.11
C ASN A 278 -18.40 -14.35 10.77
N GLN A 279 -18.81 -14.61 9.53
CA GLN A 279 -19.21 -15.96 9.10
C GLN A 279 -18.01 -16.93 9.06
N LYS A 280 -16.80 -16.43 8.74
CA LYS A 280 -15.59 -17.27 8.70
C LYS A 280 -15.05 -17.55 10.10
N TYR A 281 -14.97 -16.51 10.94
CA TYR A 281 -14.68 -16.61 12.37
C TYR A 281 -15.26 -15.38 13.08
N ASP A 282 -16.02 -15.61 14.15
CA ASP A 282 -16.62 -14.53 14.94
C ASP A 282 -15.53 -13.80 15.73
N HIS A 283 -15.24 -12.56 15.34
CA HIS A 283 -14.20 -11.75 15.97
C HIS A 283 -14.51 -11.44 17.44
N GLY A 284 -15.79 -11.44 17.84
CA GLY A 284 -16.19 -11.30 19.24
C GLY A 284 -15.79 -12.52 20.05
N LEU A 285 -16.10 -13.72 19.55
CA LEU A 285 -15.72 -14.98 20.18
C LEU A 285 -14.19 -15.15 20.29
N TYR A 286 -13.46 -14.70 19.26
CA TYR A 286 -12.00 -14.79 19.19
C TYR A 286 -11.28 -13.64 19.93
N ALA A 287 -12.01 -12.77 20.64
CA ALA A 287 -11.49 -11.59 21.33
C ALA A 287 -10.71 -10.59 20.44
N LEU A 288 -11.01 -10.58 19.13
CA LEU A 288 -10.39 -9.70 18.14
C LEU A 288 -11.24 -8.46 17.84
N LYS A 289 -12.55 -8.50 18.10
CA LYS A 289 -13.52 -7.50 17.66
C LYS A 289 -13.15 -6.09 18.17
N PRO A 290 -12.87 -5.14 17.27
CA PRO A 290 -12.52 -3.81 17.69
C PRO A 290 -13.74 -2.91 17.93
N ARG A 291 -13.50 -1.75 18.56
CA ARG A 291 -14.52 -0.70 18.74
C ARG A 291 -14.85 0.09 17.46
N HIS A 292 -13.98 0.07 16.45
CA HIS A 292 -14.17 0.79 15.19
C HIS A 292 -14.81 -0.11 14.13
N ARG A 293 -15.51 0.48 13.14
CA ARG A 293 -16.14 -0.29 12.06
C ARG A 293 -15.09 -0.73 11.04
N PHE A 294 -15.41 -1.76 10.26
CA PHE A 294 -14.45 -2.36 9.32
C PHE A 294 -13.83 -1.34 8.36
N ILE A 295 -14.64 -0.52 7.69
CA ILE A 295 -14.12 0.43 6.70
C ILE A 295 -13.34 1.59 7.32
N ASP A 296 -13.44 1.81 8.63
CA ASP A 296 -12.86 2.99 9.26
C ASP A 296 -11.34 2.86 9.34
N ARG A 297 -10.78 1.65 9.49
CA ARG A 297 -9.33 1.47 9.61
C ARG A 297 -8.83 0.36 8.70
N ARG A 298 -7.52 0.16 8.74
CA ARG A 298 -6.87 -0.94 8.04
C ARG A 298 -7.03 -2.22 8.86
N PRO A 299 -7.52 -3.30 8.25
CA PRO A 299 -7.54 -4.60 8.89
C PRO A 299 -6.12 -5.19 8.95
N LEU A 300 -5.94 -6.15 9.84
CA LEU A 300 -4.76 -6.99 9.93
C LEU A 300 -4.89 -8.11 8.88
N ILE A 301 -3.86 -8.31 8.07
CA ILE A 301 -3.83 -9.36 7.04
C ILE A 301 -3.00 -10.53 7.57
N ASN A 302 -3.66 -11.62 7.93
CA ASN A 302 -3.00 -12.84 8.39
C ASN A 302 -3.92 -14.06 8.18
N ASP A 303 -3.40 -15.09 7.52
CA ASP A 303 -4.16 -16.29 7.14
C ASP A 303 -4.29 -17.31 8.29
N ASP A 304 -3.37 -17.25 9.27
CA ASP A 304 -3.15 -18.30 10.26
C ASP A 304 -3.64 -17.92 11.68
N LEU A 305 -3.75 -16.62 11.98
CA LEU A 305 -4.00 -16.09 13.32
C LEU A 305 -5.26 -16.69 13.96
N PRO A 306 -6.43 -16.72 13.29
CA PRO A 306 -7.62 -17.37 13.84
C PRO A 306 -7.38 -18.87 14.12
N GLY A 307 -6.67 -19.58 13.23
CA GLY A 307 -6.35 -21.00 13.43
C GLY A 307 -5.47 -21.24 14.65
N ARG A 308 -4.50 -20.36 14.92
CA ARG A 308 -3.64 -20.44 16.11
C ARG A 308 -4.39 -20.14 17.41
N ILE A 309 -5.36 -19.24 17.37
CA ILE A 309 -6.26 -18.97 18.49
C ILE A 309 -7.14 -20.20 18.76
N LEU A 310 -7.72 -20.78 17.72
CA LEU A 310 -8.58 -21.96 17.83
C LEU A 310 -7.84 -23.18 18.41
N GLN A 311 -6.56 -23.35 18.08
CA GLN A 311 -5.70 -24.40 18.65
C GLN A 311 -5.28 -24.14 20.10
N GLY A 312 -5.54 -22.93 20.63
CA GLY A 312 -5.06 -22.49 21.93
C GLY A 312 -3.55 -22.26 21.99
N ALA A 313 -2.82 -22.36 20.87
CA ALA A 313 -1.38 -22.07 20.81
C ALA A 313 -1.10 -20.57 21.04
N LEU A 314 -2.02 -19.73 20.59
CA LEU A 314 -1.98 -18.28 20.75
C LEU A 314 -3.20 -17.80 21.54
N VAL A 315 -2.99 -17.04 22.60
CA VAL A 315 -4.07 -16.51 23.45
C VAL A 315 -4.11 -15.00 23.35
N ILE A 316 -5.26 -14.44 23.00
CA ILE A 316 -5.46 -12.99 23.01
C ILE A 316 -5.57 -12.51 24.47
N LYS A 317 -4.84 -11.45 24.80
CA LYS A 317 -4.86 -10.79 26.10
C LYS A 317 -5.24 -9.31 25.94
N PRO A 318 -5.84 -8.69 26.98
CA PRO A 318 -5.98 -7.24 27.01
C PRO A 318 -4.62 -6.56 27.09
N ASN A 319 -4.61 -5.24 27.20
CA ASN A 319 -3.37 -4.46 27.24
C ASN A 319 -2.48 -4.90 28.41
N LEU A 320 -1.18 -4.98 28.15
CA LEU A 320 -0.16 -5.23 29.18
C LEU A 320 -0.16 -4.05 30.16
N ARG A 321 -0.26 -4.34 31.45
CA ARG A 321 -0.32 -3.32 32.52
C ARG A 321 1.02 -3.16 33.21
N GLU A 322 1.63 -4.27 33.60
CA GLU A 322 2.80 -4.31 34.46
C GLU A 322 3.64 -5.54 34.13
N LEU A 323 4.96 -5.38 34.15
CA LEU A 323 5.91 -6.48 34.14
C LEU A 323 6.49 -6.63 35.55
N LYS A 324 6.51 -7.86 36.05
CA LYS A 324 7.23 -8.24 37.28
C LYS A 324 8.45 -9.07 36.87
N ASP A 325 9.24 -9.56 37.81
CA ASP A 325 10.46 -10.33 37.53
C ASP A 325 10.31 -11.37 36.40
N THR A 326 9.42 -12.34 36.55
CA THR A 326 9.19 -13.40 35.54
C THR A 326 7.76 -13.44 35.01
N SER A 327 6.93 -12.44 35.31
CA SER A 327 5.50 -12.47 34.97
C SER A 327 4.98 -11.18 34.33
N ALA A 328 3.91 -11.32 33.56
CA ALA A 328 3.21 -10.22 32.91
C ALA A 328 1.78 -10.12 33.45
N VAL A 329 1.38 -8.93 33.89
CA VAL A 329 0.03 -8.64 34.38
C VAL A 329 -0.71 -7.80 33.35
N PHE A 330 -1.96 -8.17 33.07
CA PHE A 330 -2.81 -7.51 32.08
C PHE A 330 -3.90 -6.65 32.73
N GLU A 331 -4.54 -5.77 31.95
CA GLU A 331 -5.58 -4.85 32.45
C GLU A 331 -6.80 -5.53 33.06
N ASP A 332 -7.11 -6.78 32.69
CA ASP A 332 -8.19 -7.58 33.29
C ASP A 332 -7.81 -8.21 34.64
N GLY A 333 -6.58 -7.98 35.12
CA GLY A 333 -6.04 -8.58 36.34
C GLY A 333 -5.48 -9.98 36.15
N SER A 334 -5.56 -10.57 34.94
CA SER A 334 -4.91 -11.84 34.67
C SER A 334 -3.38 -11.69 34.71
N GLN A 335 -2.71 -12.73 35.19
CA GLN A 335 -1.25 -12.79 35.28
C GLN A 335 -0.75 -14.05 34.60
N GLU A 336 0.29 -13.92 33.79
CA GLU A 336 0.98 -15.04 33.15
C GLU A 336 2.41 -15.10 33.66
N GLU A 337 2.81 -16.27 34.16
CA GLU A 337 4.12 -16.50 34.76
C GLU A 337 5.14 -17.09 33.77
N ASN A 338 6.41 -17.09 34.14
CA ASN A 338 7.54 -17.63 33.39
C ASN A 338 7.66 -17.04 31.96
N ILE A 339 7.36 -15.75 31.81
CA ILE A 339 7.49 -15.03 30.55
C ILE A 339 8.97 -14.81 30.26
N SER A 340 9.46 -15.42 29.19
CA SER A 340 10.88 -15.33 28.81
C SER A 340 11.18 -14.13 27.92
N ALA A 341 10.18 -13.63 27.19
CA ALA A 341 10.33 -12.48 26.32
C ALA A 341 9.04 -11.69 26.12
N VAL A 342 9.19 -10.39 25.92
CA VAL A 342 8.15 -9.45 25.50
C VAL A 342 8.60 -8.79 24.20
N ILE A 343 7.77 -8.89 23.16
CA ILE A 343 8.07 -8.33 21.83
C ILE A 343 7.09 -7.19 21.54
N PHE A 344 7.62 -5.98 21.47
CA PHE A 344 6.85 -4.77 21.18
C PHE A 344 6.68 -4.58 19.67
N CYS A 345 5.45 -4.80 19.20
CA CYS A 345 5.01 -4.53 17.83
C CYS A 345 4.24 -3.19 17.77
N THR A 346 4.85 -2.16 18.35
CA THR A 346 4.23 -0.87 18.68
C THR A 346 4.46 0.20 17.62
N GLY A 347 5.11 -0.14 16.52
CA GLY A 347 5.24 0.70 15.33
C GLY A 347 6.53 1.51 15.29
N TYR A 348 6.58 2.45 14.36
CA TYR A 348 7.80 3.18 14.01
C TYR A 348 7.52 4.68 13.90
N LYS A 349 8.56 5.49 14.11
CA LYS A 349 8.57 6.92 13.81
C LYS A 349 9.23 7.15 12.45
N GLY A 350 8.59 7.97 11.61
CA GLY A 350 9.18 8.44 10.36
C GLY A 350 9.93 9.74 10.60
N THR A 351 11.25 9.68 10.78
CA THR A 351 12.10 10.85 10.97
C THR A 351 13.12 10.96 9.84
N PHE A 352 13.42 12.19 9.43
CA PHE A 352 14.37 12.50 8.36
C PHE A 352 15.50 13.36 8.92
N PRO A 353 16.45 12.78 9.68
CA PRO A 353 17.44 13.54 10.44
C PRO A 353 18.46 14.29 9.56
N PHE A 354 18.51 13.98 8.26
CA PHE A 354 19.34 14.69 7.28
C PHE A 354 18.63 15.90 6.66
N LEU A 355 17.33 16.08 6.91
CA LEU A 355 16.61 17.28 6.48
C LEU A 355 16.64 18.33 7.59
N ASP A 356 16.60 19.60 7.19
CA ASP A 356 16.50 20.72 8.12
C ASP A 356 15.22 20.62 8.97
N THR A 357 15.36 20.83 10.28
CA THR A 357 14.23 20.86 11.22
C THR A 357 13.28 22.01 10.91
N ALA A 358 13.72 23.07 10.22
CA ALA A 358 12.87 24.15 9.74
C ALA A 358 11.76 23.68 8.79
N LEU A 359 11.93 22.54 8.10
CA LEU A 359 10.88 21.94 7.26
C LEU A 359 9.80 21.20 8.08
N SER A 360 10.05 20.96 9.36
CA SER A 360 9.15 20.27 10.27
C SER A 360 8.30 21.27 11.05
N GLU A 361 7.19 21.69 10.45
CA GLU A 361 6.33 22.77 10.99
C GLU A 361 5.46 22.37 12.20
N ARG A 362 5.39 21.09 12.55
CA ARG A 362 4.46 20.59 13.60
C ARG A 362 5.16 20.38 14.95
N PRO A 363 4.43 20.48 16.08
CA PRO A 363 4.97 20.37 17.45
C PRO A 363 5.75 19.08 17.76
N HIS A 364 5.56 18.04 16.96
CA HIS A 364 6.19 16.73 17.12
C HIS A 364 7.25 16.41 16.05
N GLY A 365 7.71 17.42 15.30
CA GLY A 365 8.74 17.27 14.27
C GLY A 365 8.23 16.61 12.99
N GLU A 366 6.95 16.79 12.65
CA GLU A 366 6.35 16.18 11.46
C GLU A 366 6.35 17.12 10.27
N LEU A 367 6.52 16.54 9.09
CA LEU A 367 6.43 17.26 7.82
C LEU A 367 4.96 17.51 7.44
N THR A 368 4.63 18.76 7.16
CA THR A 368 3.41 19.15 6.46
C THR A 368 3.63 18.93 4.98
N LEU A 369 2.93 17.98 4.36
CA LEU A 369 3.16 17.60 2.95
C LEU A 369 1.88 17.68 2.10
N TYR A 370 1.91 18.50 1.06
CA TYR A 370 0.91 18.51 0.01
C TYR A 370 0.91 17.15 -0.69
N LYS A 371 -0.25 16.49 -0.65
CA LYS A 371 -0.46 15.14 -1.17
C LYS A 371 0.58 14.13 -0.68
N ARG A 372 1.18 14.34 0.49
CA ARG A 372 2.21 13.45 1.09
C ARG A 372 3.49 13.37 0.24
N VAL A 373 3.76 14.42 -0.54
CA VAL A 373 4.93 14.52 -1.43
C VAL A 373 5.70 15.82 -1.17
N PHE A 374 5.05 16.98 -1.36
CA PHE A 374 5.77 18.27 -1.39
C PHE A 374 5.57 19.09 -0.11
N PRO A 375 6.62 19.63 0.51
CA PRO A 375 6.48 20.62 1.60
C PRO A 375 5.95 21.97 1.07
N PRO A 376 4.79 22.46 1.52
CA PRO A 376 4.22 23.74 1.07
C PRO A 376 5.01 24.98 1.48
N SER A 377 5.92 24.85 2.44
CA SER A 377 6.77 25.95 2.93
C SER A 377 7.90 26.33 2.00
N LEU A 378 8.24 25.46 1.05
CA LEU A 378 9.33 25.72 0.11
C LEU A 378 8.92 26.73 -0.95
N GLU A 379 9.80 27.71 -1.19
CA GLU A 379 9.65 28.68 -2.27
C GLU A 379 9.77 28.01 -3.65
N HIS A 380 10.77 27.12 -3.79
CA HIS A 380 10.96 26.30 -4.99
C HIS A 380 10.55 24.85 -4.71
N PRO A 381 9.71 24.23 -5.56
CA PRO A 381 9.24 22.87 -5.34
C PRO A 381 10.29 21.83 -5.77
N THR A 382 11.51 21.90 -5.23
CA THR A 382 12.67 21.07 -5.59
C THR A 382 13.00 19.99 -4.55
N LEU A 383 12.10 19.73 -3.60
CA LEU A 383 12.19 18.61 -2.66
C LEU A 383 10.87 17.83 -2.64
N ALA A 384 10.95 16.51 -2.72
CA ALA A 384 9.79 15.63 -2.58
C ALA A 384 10.09 14.43 -1.67
N ILE A 385 9.15 14.13 -0.79
CA ILE A 385 9.19 12.98 0.12
C ILE A 385 8.40 11.83 -0.48
N MET A 386 9.05 10.69 -0.68
CA MET A 386 8.51 9.56 -1.41
C MET A 386 8.12 8.44 -0.46
N GLY A 387 6.90 7.91 -0.60
CA GLY A 387 6.45 6.77 0.18
C GLY A 387 6.00 7.07 1.62
N LEU A 388 5.94 8.34 2.04
CA LEU A 388 5.45 8.73 3.37
C LEU A 388 3.91 8.78 3.40
N PHE A 389 3.28 7.63 3.25
CA PHE A 389 1.82 7.48 3.32
C PHE A 389 1.43 6.11 3.84
N GLN A 390 0.13 5.95 4.01
CA GLN A 390 -0.49 4.76 4.56
C GLN A 390 -1.76 4.44 3.77
N ALA A 391 -1.66 3.46 2.86
CA ALA A 391 -2.72 3.11 1.91
C ALA A 391 -3.41 1.78 2.25
N LYS A 392 -4.68 1.64 1.81
CA LYS A 392 -5.40 0.35 1.69
C LYS A 392 -5.14 -0.27 0.33
N GLY A 393 -3.87 -0.55 0.02
CA GLY A 393 -3.42 -1.06 -1.26
C GLY A 393 -1.89 -1.15 -1.33
N PRO A 394 -1.33 -1.65 -2.45
CA PRO A 394 0.10 -1.83 -2.62
C PRO A 394 0.86 -0.49 -2.72
N ILE A 395 2.06 -0.46 -2.15
CA ILE A 395 2.89 0.75 -2.08
C ILE A 395 3.56 1.09 -3.42
N ILE A 396 4.05 0.08 -4.15
CA ILE A 396 4.89 0.25 -5.35
C ILE A 396 4.21 1.10 -6.44
N PRO A 397 2.95 0.81 -6.86
CA PRO A 397 2.26 1.66 -7.85
C PRO A 397 2.08 3.11 -7.40
N VAL A 398 1.90 3.32 -6.09
CA VAL A 398 1.68 4.65 -5.53
C VAL A 398 2.97 5.45 -5.55
N VAL A 399 4.10 4.88 -5.11
CA VAL A 399 5.40 5.58 -5.16
C VAL A 399 5.88 5.78 -6.60
N GLU A 400 5.56 4.87 -7.52
CA GLU A 400 5.82 5.06 -8.95
C GLU A 400 5.06 6.28 -9.49
N MET A 401 3.77 6.41 -9.16
CA MET A 401 2.98 7.56 -9.57
C MET A 401 3.39 8.85 -8.87
N GLN A 402 3.79 8.80 -7.60
CA GLN A 402 4.41 9.94 -6.94
C GLN A 402 5.69 10.36 -7.68
N ALA A 403 6.54 9.41 -8.05
CA ALA A 403 7.81 9.68 -8.73
C ALA A 403 7.58 10.35 -10.08
N ARG A 404 6.70 9.78 -10.92
CA ARG A 404 6.31 10.34 -12.22
C ARG A 404 5.78 11.77 -12.13
N TRP A 405 5.05 12.10 -11.07
CA TRP A 405 4.57 13.46 -10.84
C TRP A 405 5.69 14.37 -10.33
N ALA A 406 6.50 13.90 -9.38
CA ALA A 406 7.58 14.68 -8.77
C ALA A 406 8.60 15.18 -9.80
N VAL A 407 9.06 14.31 -10.69
CA VAL A 407 10.03 14.68 -11.73
C VAL A 407 9.46 15.67 -12.76
N LYS A 408 8.14 15.65 -12.99
CA LYS A 408 7.47 16.64 -13.83
C LYS A 408 7.38 18.00 -13.17
N VAL A 409 7.19 18.03 -11.86
CA VAL A 409 7.26 19.28 -11.10
C VAL A 409 8.67 19.85 -11.14
N PHE A 410 9.70 19.01 -10.94
CA PHE A 410 11.10 19.45 -10.97
C PHE A 410 11.52 19.97 -12.35
N SER A 411 11.08 19.33 -13.44
CA SER A 411 11.35 19.81 -14.81
C SER A 411 10.53 21.05 -15.21
N GLY A 412 9.56 21.46 -14.40
CA GLY A 412 8.62 22.53 -14.72
C GLY A 412 7.52 22.14 -15.72
N SER A 413 7.37 20.84 -16.03
CA SER A 413 6.30 20.31 -16.89
C SER A 413 4.95 20.21 -16.17
N SER A 414 4.95 20.25 -14.84
CA SER A 414 3.76 20.29 -13.97
C SER A 414 3.98 21.36 -12.91
N HIS A 415 2.91 22.03 -12.46
CA HIS A 415 3.00 23.08 -11.46
C HIS A 415 2.17 22.76 -10.22
N LEU A 416 2.69 23.09 -9.05
CA LEU A 416 1.93 23.02 -7.80
C LEU A 416 0.98 24.22 -7.68
N PRO A 417 -0.17 24.06 -7.02
CA PRO A 417 -1.03 25.20 -6.71
C PRO A 417 -0.37 26.11 -5.66
N PRO A 418 -0.90 27.34 -5.45
CA PRO A 418 -0.41 28.25 -4.41
C PRO A 418 -0.41 27.61 -3.00
N LYS A 419 0.47 28.10 -2.13
CA LYS A 419 0.69 27.58 -0.77
C LYS A 419 -0.60 27.47 0.04
N GLU A 420 -1.44 28.50 -0.01
CA GLU A 420 -2.71 28.57 0.71
C GLU A 420 -3.61 27.40 0.28
N ARG A 421 -3.69 27.15 -1.03
CA ARG A 421 -4.48 26.04 -1.58
C ARG A 421 -3.90 24.69 -1.21
N MET A 422 -2.58 24.55 -1.15
CA MET A 422 -1.94 23.32 -0.67
C MET A 422 -2.32 23.04 0.78
N LEU A 423 -2.26 24.05 1.66
CA LEU A 423 -2.61 23.94 3.08
C LEU A 423 -4.09 23.59 3.28
N GLU A 424 -5.00 24.22 2.54
CA GLU A 424 -6.43 23.89 2.55
C GLU A 424 -6.70 22.41 2.21
N VAL A 425 -6.01 21.89 1.20
CA VAL A 425 -6.14 20.47 0.79
C VAL A 425 -5.61 19.54 1.88
N ILE A 426 -4.49 19.89 2.51
CA ILE A 426 -3.91 19.12 3.61
C ILE A 426 -4.88 19.06 4.80
N GLU A 427 -5.46 20.19 5.18
CA GLU A 427 -6.44 20.26 6.27
C GLU A 427 -7.70 19.46 5.94
N SER A 428 -8.25 19.64 4.73
CA SER A 428 -9.44 18.91 4.26
C SER A 428 -9.23 17.40 4.25
N ASP A 429 -8.10 16.93 3.72
CA ASP A 429 -7.75 15.51 3.73
C ASP A 429 -7.56 14.98 5.16
N THR A 430 -6.90 15.75 6.03
CA THR A 430 -6.71 15.37 7.44
C THR A 430 -8.05 15.27 8.17
N LYS A 431 -8.93 16.26 8.00
CA LYS A 431 -10.29 16.29 8.58
C LYS A 431 -11.15 15.13 8.12
N ARG A 432 -11.05 14.75 6.83
CA ARG A 432 -11.73 13.56 6.28
C ARG A 432 -11.28 12.28 7.00
N ASN A 433 -9.98 12.16 7.24
CA ASN A 433 -9.36 10.98 7.83
C ASN A 433 -9.46 10.91 9.36
N ILE A 434 -9.62 12.05 10.05
CA ILE A 434 -9.73 12.12 11.53
C ILE A 434 -10.86 11.25 12.09
N ARG A 435 -11.99 11.15 11.36
CA ARG A 435 -13.12 10.29 11.76
C ARG A 435 -12.70 8.83 11.95
N SER A 436 -11.80 8.38 11.10
CA SER A 436 -11.27 7.02 11.05
C SER A 436 -10.03 6.84 11.94
N TYR A 437 -9.19 7.87 11.99
CA TYR A 437 -7.90 7.91 12.67
C TYR A 437 -7.86 9.13 13.60
N PRO A 438 -8.25 8.98 14.88
CA PRO A 438 -8.37 10.12 15.80
C PRO A 438 -7.06 10.88 16.06
N CYS A 439 -5.91 10.24 15.79
CA CYS A 439 -4.61 10.90 15.85
C CYS A 439 -4.40 11.70 14.55
N PRO A 440 -4.25 13.05 14.61
CA PRO A 440 -4.07 13.88 13.41
C PRO A 440 -2.85 13.49 12.57
N GLN A 441 -1.78 13.03 13.23
CA GLN A 441 -0.55 12.55 12.60
C GLN A 441 -0.82 11.34 11.71
N GLN A 442 -1.52 10.34 12.27
CA GLN A 442 -1.90 9.14 11.54
C GLN A 442 -2.91 9.46 10.45
N ALA A 443 -3.87 10.36 10.71
CA ALA A 443 -4.86 10.80 9.74
C ALA A 443 -4.22 11.49 8.53
N ALA A 444 -3.19 12.29 8.75
CA ALA A 444 -2.45 12.98 7.70
C ALA A 444 -1.80 11.99 6.71
N LEU A 445 -1.39 10.81 7.16
CA LEU A 445 -0.74 9.82 6.28
C LEU A 445 -1.72 8.96 5.46
N GLN A 446 -3.01 8.90 5.81
CA GLN A 446 -3.93 7.96 5.14
C GLN A 446 -4.32 8.41 3.74
N ILE A 447 -4.34 7.44 2.81
CA ILE A 447 -4.83 7.64 1.44
C ILE A 447 -5.74 6.48 1.00
N ASP A 448 -6.72 6.80 0.17
CA ASP A 448 -7.51 5.81 -0.57
C ASP A 448 -6.83 5.49 -1.89
N TYR A 449 -6.59 4.20 -2.16
CA TYR A 449 -5.70 3.74 -3.23
C TYR A 449 -6.08 4.27 -4.63
N ILE A 450 -7.29 3.94 -5.13
CA ILE A 450 -7.73 4.34 -6.49
C ILE A 450 -7.87 5.86 -6.63
N PRO A 451 -8.57 6.59 -5.72
CA PRO A 451 -8.68 8.05 -5.85
C PRO A 451 -7.35 8.77 -5.84
N TYR A 452 -6.39 8.31 -5.03
CA TYR A 452 -5.06 8.91 -4.98
C TYR A 452 -4.26 8.65 -6.26
N LEU A 453 -4.26 7.41 -6.77
CA LEU A 453 -3.61 7.09 -8.05
C LEU A 453 -4.26 7.82 -9.23
N ASP A 454 -5.59 7.94 -9.26
CA ASP A 454 -6.29 8.70 -10.30
C ASP A 454 -5.98 10.19 -10.24
N PHE A 455 -5.81 10.77 -9.04
CA PHE A 455 -5.32 12.14 -8.87
C PHE A 455 -3.92 12.28 -9.45
N MET A 456 -2.96 11.45 -9.02
CA MET A 456 -1.59 11.50 -9.54
C MET A 456 -1.53 11.29 -11.05
N ALA A 457 -2.33 10.36 -11.57
CA ALA A 457 -2.40 10.10 -13.00
C ALA A 457 -3.00 11.27 -13.78
N THR A 458 -3.86 12.08 -13.15
CA THR A 458 -4.36 13.33 -13.76
C THR A 458 -3.22 14.34 -13.87
N GLU A 459 -2.46 14.56 -12.79
CA GLU A 459 -1.31 15.47 -12.78
C GLU A 459 -0.20 15.04 -13.77
N VAL A 460 0.01 13.73 -13.91
CA VAL A 460 0.97 13.17 -14.89
C VAL A 460 0.43 13.21 -16.33
N GLY A 461 -0.89 13.30 -16.53
CA GLY A 461 -1.53 13.19 -17.84
C GLY A 461 -1.70 11.76 -18.35
N ALA A 462 -1.69 10.77 -17.45
CA ALA A 462 -1.78 9.33 -17.72
C ALA A 462 -3.05 8.66 -17.17
N ARG A 463 -4.04 9.45 -16.73
CA ARG A 463 -5.32 8.89 -16.26
C ARG A 463 -6.09 8.27 -17.44
N PRO A 464 -6.57 7.02 -17.33
CA PRO A 464 -7.35 6.41 -18.39
C PRO A 464 -8.70 7.11 -18.54
N ASN A 465 -9.02 7.57 -19.75
CA ASN A 465 -10.33 8.11 -20.08
C ASN A 465 -11.31 6.96 -20.35
N LEU A 466 -12.14 6.63 -19.36
CA LEU A 466 -13.05 5.47 -19.43
C LEU A 466 -14.08 5.60 -20.55
N LEU A 467 -14.60 6.80 -20.85
CA LEU A 467 -15.58 6.97 -21.91
C LEU A 467 -14.96 6.74 -23.30
N LYS A 468 -13.77 7.30 -23.54
CA LYS A 468 -13.02 7.06 -24.78
C LYS A 468 -12.62 5.59 -24.90
N LEU A 469 -12.26 4.94 -23.79
CA LEU A 469 -11.91 3.54 -23.77
C LEU A 469 -13.11 2.64 -24.11
N LEU A 470 -14.30 2.94 -23.60
CA LEU A 470 -15.54 2.21 -23.93
C LEU A 470 -15.82 2.22 -25.44
N LEU A 471 -15.65 3.37 -26.08
CA LEU A 471 -15.91 3.54 -27.51
C LEU A 471 -14.86 2.87 -28.40
N ARG A 472 -13.60 2.82 -27.96
CA ARG A 472 -12.47 2.30 -28.78
C ARG A 472 -12.18 0.83 -28.54
N ASP A 473 -12.23 0.38 -27.29
CA ASP A 473 -11.91 -0.99 -26.88
C ASP A 473 -12.83 -1.42 -25.72
N PRO A 474 -14.08 -1.82 -26.02
CA PRO A 474 -15.05 -2.19 -25.00
C PRO A 474 -14.61 -3.41 -24.17
N VAL A 475 -13.79 -4.30 -24.73
CA VAL A 475 -13.25 -5.47 -24.01
C VAL A 475 -12.28 -5.00 -22.92
N LEU A 476 -11.33 -4.14 -23.27
CA LEU A 476 -10.41 -3.57 -22.29
C LEU A 476 -11.16 -2.70 -21.27
N TRP A 477 -12.14 -1.91 -21.71
CA TRP A 477 -12.98 -1.11 -20.81
C TRP A 477 -13.66 -1.95 -19.73
N MET A 478 -14.29 -3.07 -20.10
CA MET A 478 -14.91 -4.00 -19.15
C MET A 478 -13.91 -4.49 -18.11
N LYS A 479 -12.68 -4.83 -18.51
CA LYS A 479 -11.62 -5.28 -17.58
C LYS A 479 -11.10 -4.16 -16.69
N VAL A 480 -11.03 -2.93 -17.19
CA VAL A 480 -10.60 -1.76 -16.41
C VAL A 480 -11.63 -1.37 -15.36
N VAL A 481 -12.93 -1.43 -15.69
CA VAL A 481 -14.02 -1.03 -14.78
C VAL A 481 -14.35 -2.12 -13.76
N PHE A 482 -14.58 -3.34 -14.22
CA PHE A 482 -15.07 -4.45 -13.38
C PHE A 482 -13.96 -5.37 -12.88
N GLY A 483 -12.79 -5.36 -13.52
CA GLY A 483 -11.63 -6.13 -13.09
C GLY A 483 -10.80 -5.43 -12.00
N PRO A 484 -9.69 -6.06 -11.57
CA PRO A 484 -8.77 -5.46 -10.61
C PRO A 484 -8.17 -4.16 -11.14
N CYS A 485 -8.03 -3.17 -10.27
CA CYS A 485 -7.39 -1.90 -10.59
C CYS A 485 -5.86 -2.04 -10.56
N THR A 486 -5.32 -2.82 -11.50
CA THR A 486 -3.88 -3.07 -11.64
C THR A 486 -3.10 -1.85 -12.15
N PRO A 487 -1.81 -1.73 -11.79
CA PRO A 487 -1.00 -0.55 -12.12
C PRO A 487 -0.83 -0.33 -13.63
N TYR A 488 -0.91 -1.39 -14.43
CA TYR A 488 -0.88 -1.35 -15.90
C TYR A 488 -1.85 -0.32 -16.51
N GLN A 489 -2.98 -0.06 -15.84
CA GLN A 489 -3.99 0.90 -16.30
C GLN A 489 -3.44 2.32 -16.46
N TYR A 490 -2.40 2.68 -15.69
CA TYR A 490 -1.76 4.00 -15.69
C TYR A 490 -0.65 4.15 -16.74
N ARG A 491 -0.49 3.14 -17.61
CA ARG A 491 0.38 3.13 -18.79
C ARG A 491 -0.38 2.87 -20.08
N LEU A 492 -1.72 2.92 -20.05
CA LEU A 492 -2.57 2.75 -21.24
C LEU A 492 -2.50 3.95 -22.19
N ASN A 493 -2.27 5.15 -21.66
CA ASN A 493 -2.21 6.41 -22.39
C ASN A 493 -1.30 7.41 -21.67
N GLY A 494 -1.01 8.52 -22.35
CA GLY A 494 -0.22 9.61 -21.79
C GLY A 494 1.28 9.35 -21.80
N PRO A 495 2.06 10.25 -21.17
CA PRO A 495 3.51 10.16 -21.15
C PRO A 495 4.02 8.86 -20.52
N GLY A 496 5.00 8.21 -21.16
CA GLY A 496 5.52 6.92 -20.73
C GLY A 496 4.56 5.75 -20.95
N GLN A 497 3.65 5.82 -21.93
CA GLN A 497 2.79 4.70 -22.32
C GLN A 497 3.60 3.42 -22.55
N TRP A 498 3.07 2.27 -22.12
CA TRP A 498 3.70 0.97 -22.34
C TRP A 498 2.86 0.13 -23.31
N THR A 499 3.47 -0.33 -24.40
CA THR A 499 2.79 -1.12 -25.45
C THR A 499 2.21 -2.43 -24.92
N GLY A 500 2.85 -3.03 -23.90
CA GLY A 500 2.38 -4.25 -23.23
C GLY A 500 1.20 -4.06 -22.29
N ALA A 501 0.82 -2.82 -21.93
CA ALA A 501 -0.16 -2.55 -20.87
C ALA A 501 -1.52 -3.20 -21.13
N ARG A 502 -2.01 -3.12 -22.38
CA ARG A 502 -3.26 -3.77 -22.79
C ARG A 502 -3.19 -5.28 -22.60
N CYS A 503 -2.13 -5.91 -23.11
CA CYS A 503 -1.94 -7.35 -23.00
C CYS A 503 -1.87 -7.77 -21.53
N ALA A 504 -1.08 -7.06 -20.73
CA ALA A 504 -0.93 -7.32 -19.30
C ALA A 504 -2.28 -7.30 -18.55
N ILE A 505 -3.15 -6.32 -18.81
CA ILE A 505 -4.49 -6.25 -18.19
C ILE A 505 -5.38 -7.43 -18.62
N LEU A 506 -5.32 -7.82 -19.90
CA LEU A 506 -6.16 -8.92 -20.40
C LEU A 506 -5.71 -10.28 -19.87
N THR A 507 -4.40 -10.51 -19.71
CA THR A 507 -3.81 -11.80 -19.30
C THR A 507 -3.44 -11.89 -17.82
N GLN A 508 -3.71 -10.86 -17.01
CA GLN A 508 -3.37 -10.85 -15.57
C GLN A 508 -3.90 -12.06 -14.80
N TRP A 509 -5.11 -12.53 -15.11
CA TRP A 509 -5.67 -13.72 -14.45
C TRP A 509 -5.01 -15.03 -14.89
N GLU A 510 -4.41 -15.07 -16.08
CA GLU A 510 -3.63 -16.22 -16.54
C GLU A 510 -2.32 -16.32 -15.75
N ARG A 511 -1.63 -15.18 -15.54
CA ARG A 511 -0.43 -15.10 -14.70
C ARG A 511 -0.74 -15.40 -13.23
N VAL A 512 -1.90 -15.00 -12.72
CA VAL A 512 -2.38 -15.39 -11.38
C VAL A 512 -2.62 -16.90 -11.29
N ALA A 513 -3.16 -17.50 -12.36
CA ALA A 513 -3.47 -18.91 -12.40
C ALA A 513 -2.23 -19.80 -12.58
N LYS A 514 -1.19 -19.32 -13.26
CA LYS A 514 0.02 -20.09 -13.60
C LYS A 514 0.68 -20.78 -12.39
N PRO A 515 0.99 -20.12 -11.26
CA PRO A 515 1.60 -20.78 -10.11
C PRO A 515 0.69 -21.80 -9.41
N PHE A 516 -0.62 -21.78 -9.68
CA PHE A 516 -1.55 -22.81 -9.17
C PHE A 516 -1.56 -24.07 -10.05
N LYS A 517 -1.21 -23.97 -11.33
CA LYS A 517 -1.28 -25.07 -12.31
C LYS A 517 -0.03 -25.97 -12.27
N THR A 518 0.35 -26.42 -11.07
CA THR A 518 1.52 -27.30 -10.87
C THR A 518 1.22 -28.78 -11.11
N ARG A 519 -0.07 -29.14 -11.23
CA ARG A 519 -0.53 -30.51 -11.53
C ARG A 519 -1.70 -30.46 -12.50
N PRO A 520 -1.70 -31.27 -13.58
CA PRO A 520 -2.88 -31.39 -14.43
C PRO A 520 -4.03 -32.03 -13.65
N VAL A 521 -5.20 -31.41 -13.71
CA VAL A 521 -6.45 -31.98 -13.19
C VAL A 521 -7.26 -32.41 -14.41
N PRO A 522 -7.62 -33.70 -14.53
CA PRO A 522 -8.51 -34.16 -15.60
C PRO A 522 -9.77 -33.31 -15.56
N GLN A 523 -10.08 -32.62 -16.66
CA GLN A 523 -11.40 -32.03 -16.77
C GLN A 523 -12.39 -33.19 -16.91
N PRO A 524 -13.48 -33.22 -16.12
CA PRO A 524 -14.53 -34.19 -16.39
C PRO A 524 -14.92 -34.05 -17.86
N GLU A 525 -15.04 -35.18 -18.57
CA GLU A 525 -15.58 -35.13 -19.93
C GLU A 525 -16.87 -34.31 -19.89
N PRO A 526 -17.15 -33.47 -20.91
CA PRO A 526 -18.36 -32.67 -20.94
C PRO A 526 -19.57 -33.60 -21.00
N GLY A 527 -20.03 -34.05 -19.83
CA GLY A 527 -21.32 -34.71 -19.67
C GLY A 527 -22.35 -33.73 -20.18
N ALA A 528 -23.24 -34.20 -21.06
CA ALA A 528 -24.28 -33.38 -21.67
C ALA A 528 -25.02 -32.59 -20.59
N ASN A 529 -24.67 -31.31 -20.44
CA ASN A 529 -25.27 -30.43 -19.46
C ASN A 529 -26.73 -30.24 -19.85
N PHE A 530 -27.63 -30.96 -19.16
CA PHE A 530 -29.08 -30.90 -19.38
C PHE A 530 -29.63 -29.47 -19.29
N LEU A 531 -28.92 -28.55 -18.62
CA LEU A 531 -29.24 -27.12 -18.50
C LEU A 531 -29.01 -26.28 -19.78
N TYR A 532 -28.21 -26.77 -20.74
CA TYR A 532 -27.98 -26.13 -22.04
C TYR A 532 -28.57 -26.92 -23.21
N SER A 533 -29.46 -27.86 -22.90
CA SER A 533 -30.27 -28.52 -23.91
C SER A 533 -31.22 -27.48 -24.53
N PRO A 534 -31.43 -27.48 -25.86
CA PRO A 534 -32.44 -26.63 -26.50
C PRO A 534 -33.82 -26.73 -25.81
N TRP A 535 -34.11 -27.89 -25.22
CA TRP A 535 -35.33 -28.18 -24.50
C TRP A 535 -35.46 -27.42 -23.16
N SER A 536 -34.38 -27.22 -22.42
CA SER A 536 -34.40 -26.49 -21.14
C SER A 536 -34.46 -24.97 -21.35
N ILE A 537 -33.82 -24.45 -22.42
CA ILE A 537 -33.98 -23.05 -22.85
C ILE A 537 -35.41 -22.80 -23.33
N ALA A 538 -35.98 -23.73 -24.11
CA ALA A 538 -37.38 -23.65 -24.53
C ALA A 538 -38.33 -23.67 -23.32
N LEU A 539 -38.10 -24.55 -22.33
CA LEU A 539 -38.92 -24.62 -21.11
C LEU A 539 -38.91 -23.29 -20.34
N VAL A 540 -37.73 -22.70 -20.11
CA VAL A 540 -37.60 -21.40 -19.42
C VAL A 540 -38.29 -20.28 -20.21
N GLY A 541 -38.11 -20.25 -21.54
CA GLY A 541 -38.81 -19.29 -22.41
C GLY A 541 -40.33 -19.44 -22.35
N THR A 542 -40.83 -20.68 -22.30
CA THR A 542 -42.27 -20.97 -22.22
C THR A 542 -42.85 -20.53 -20.88
N VAL A 543 -42.13 -20.76 -19.77
CA VAL A 543 -42.55 -20.32 -18.43
C VAL A 543 -42.59 -18.79 -18.33
N ILE A 544 -41.57 -18.09 -18.83
CA ILE A 544 -41.55 -16.62 -18.85
C ILE A 544 -42.68 -16.08 -19.74
N GLY A 545 -42.90 -16.69 -20.91
CA GLY A 545 -44.00 -16.34 -21.80
C GLY A 545 -45.38 -16.50 -21.16
N ALA A 546 -45.61 -17.62 -20.46
CA ALA A 546 -46.87 -17.88 -19.76
C ALA A 546 -47.12 -16.89 -18.60
N VAL A 547 -46.07 -16.52 -17.86
CA VAL A 547 -46.16 -15.51 -16.78
C VAL A 547 -46.49 -14.13 -17.34
N LEU A 548 -45.85 -13.73 -18.44
CA LEU A 548 -46.15 -12.46 -19.11
C LEU A 548 -47.56 -12.43 -19.71
N LEU A 549 -48.03 -13.54 -20.29
CA LEU A 549 -49.39 -13.66 -20.81
C LEU A 549 -50.42 -13.59 -19.68
N SER A 550 -50.16 -14.25 -18.55
CA SER A 550 -50.99 -14.18 -17.34
C SER A 550 -51.09 -12.75 -16.82
N ALA A 551 -49.97 -12.03 -16.75
CA ALA A 551 -49.95 -10.64 -16.31
C ALA A 551 -50.71 -9.70 -17.28
N LEU A 552 -50.62 -9.96 -18.59
CA LEU A 552 -51.36 -9.22 -19.62
C LEU A 552 -52.87 -9.49 -19.57
N VAL A 553 -53.28 -10.75 -19.37
CA VAL A 553 -54.70 -11.10 -19.22
C VAL A 553 -55.27 -10.50 -17.95
N GLN A 554 -54.53 -10.55 -16.82
CA GLN A 554 -54.94 -9.91 -15.57
C GLN A 554 -55.12 -8.39 -15.72
N ASN A 555 -54.20 -7.72 -16.41
CA ASN A 555 -54.33 -6.28 -16.72
C ASN A 555 -55.48 -5.99 -17.70
N ALA A 556 -55.75 -6.85 -18.67
CA ALA A 556 -56.88 -6.69 -19.58
C ALA A 556 -58.25 -6.88 -18.89
N THR A 557 -58.35 -7.78 -17.90
CA THR A 557 -59.54 -7.92 -17.06
C THR A 557 -59.75 -6.72 -16.13
N LEU A 558 -58.67 -6.11 -15.62
CA LEU A 558 -58.75 -4.86 -14.84
C LEU A 558 -59.23 -3.67 -15.68
N LEU A 559 -58.90 -3.63 -16.97
CA LEU A 559 -59.35 -2.59 -17.91
C LEU A 559 -60.80 -2.78 -18.40
N ARG A 560 -61.36 -3.99 -18.33
CA ARG A 560 -62.79 -4.25 -18.64
C ARG A 560 -63.74 -4.04 -17.44
N GLY A 561 -63.21 -3.94 -16.22
CA GLY A 561 -63.99 -3.70 -15.00
C GLY A 561 -64.40 -2.24 -14.75
N SER A 562 -63.97 -1.29 -15.57
CA SER A 562 -64.21 0.15 -15.37
C SER A 562 -65.33 0.76 -16.22
N TRP A 563 -66.11 -0.07 -16.92
CA TRP A 563 -67.31 0.38 -17.65
C TRP A 563 -68.53 -0.43 -17.22
N SER A 564 -69.15 -0.05 -16.11
CA SER A 564 -70.58 -0.27 -15.90
C SER A 564 -71.30 1.08 -16.03
N PRO A 565 -72.36 1.19 -16.86
CA PRO A 565 -73.22 2.36 -16.88
C PRO A 565 -74.34 2.16 -15.84
N GLY A 566 -74.52 3.13 -14.94
CA GLY A 566 -75.58 3.07 -13.94
C GLY A 566 -75.93 4.43 -13.36
N HIS A 567 -77.07 4.95 -13.85
CA HIS A 567 -78.06 5.84 -13.23
C HIS A 567 -77.68 7.22 -12.71
#